data_AF-A0AAD6XUA3-F1
#
_entry.id   AF-A0AAD6XUA3-F1
#
_cell.length_a   1.000
_cell.length_b   1.000
_cell.length_c   1.000
_cell.angle_alpha   90.00
_cell.angle_beta   90.00
_cell.angle_gamma   90.00
#
_symmetry.space_group_name_H-M   'P 1'
#
loop_
_entity.id
_entity.type
_entity.pdbx_description
1 polymer ?
#
loop_
_entity_poly.entity_id
_entity_poly.type
_entity_poly.pdbx_seq_one_letter_code
_entity_poly.pdbx_strand_id
1 'polypeptide(L)'
;MTGTPLAKYLASNDKKTRDKAIKSLSVFLSDDSQEPISKPDMNKLWKGIFYCFWMSDKPLVQQALATDLAELLLTINSVPSALAFLSGFWETTVREWSGIDRLRIDKYYMLVRRFVNATFRLLGRAKWDKSACDICNDMLTRQGGPLCPTDIRVPTSLAYHLSDIFVDELEKTMATASEHMPPAPLSTLLAPFFVLAAQTPTSVTYKRIQSELFIPLLSALSSPQSPAHEDQPPQKRMRLDPDLQQQQYPALVSNACFDNPSEGTIKGVVLRKKLLRRLFEIASEPDTRDSSRRKMYALFKDSTDDDAGDEG
;
A
#
# COMPACT_ATOMS: atom_id res chain seq x y z
N MET A 1 8.82 3.05 30.66
CA MET A 1 9.49 4.36 30.44
C MET A 1 8.68 5.12 29.40
N THR A 2 8.23 6.35 29.67
CA THR A 2 7.50 7.15 28.69
C THR A 2 8.37 7.37 27.45
N GLY A 3 7.82 7.27 26.22
CA GLY A 3 8.60 7.30 24.97
C GLY A 3 9.36 8.61 24.66
N THR A 4 9.30 9.60 25.55
CA THR A 4 9.86 10.95 25.36
C THR A 4 11.40 11.01 25.29
N PRO A 5 12.19 10.25 26.08
CA PRO A 5 13.65 10.24 25.97
C PRO A 5 14.15 9.61 24.65
N LEU A 6 13.50 8.53 24.21
CA LEU A 6 13.85 7.78 23.00
C LEU A 6 13.83 8.66 21.73
N ALA A 7 12.81 9.52 21.60
CA ALA A 7 12.68 10.44 20.47
C ALA A 7 13.91 11.34 20.29
N LYS A 8 14.52 11.82 21.40
CA LYS A 8 15.72 12.67 21.34
C LYS A 8 16.94 11.89 20.86
N TYR A 9 17.10 10.64 21.30
CA TYR A 9 18.24 9.81 20.90
C TYR A 9 18.14 9.38 19.43
N LEU A 10 16.93 9.15 18.91
CA LEU A 10 16.69 8.87 17.50
C LEU A 10 17.07 10.05 16.59
N ALA A 11 16.89 11.29 17.06
CA ALA A 11 17.29 12.49 16.33
C ALA A 11 18.76 12.92 16.57
N SER A 12 19.59 12.08 17.22
CA SER A 12 21.00 12.39 17.47
C SER A 12 21.83 12.44 16.18
N ASN A 13 22.83 13.33 16.11
CA ASN A 13 23.79 13.37 15.00
C ASN A 13 24.73 12.15 15.01
N ASP A 14 24.96 11.51 16.16
CA ASP A 14 25.81 10.33 16.27
C ASP A 14 25.07 9.05 15.85
N LYS A 15 25.60 8.34 14.83
CA LYS A 15 25.01 7.09 14.32
C LYS A 15 24.90 6.02 15.41
N LYS A 16 25.93 5.86 16.25
CA LYS A 16 25.93 4.81 17.29
C LYS A 16 24.80 5.03 18.30
N THR A 17 24.53 6.29 18.64
CA THR A 17 23.41 6.69 19.50
C THR A 17 22.08 6.34 18.85
N ARG A 18 21.89 6.64 17.56
CA ARG A 18 20.66 6.29 16.83
C ARG A 18 20.45 4.77 16.73
N ASP A 19 21.49 4.03 16.39
CA ASP A 19 21.44 2.56 16.28
C ASP A 19 21.02 1.92 17.62
N LYS A 20 21.57 2.41 18.75
CA LYS A 20 21.16 1.96 20.10
C LYS A 20 19.70 2.33 20.38
N ALA A 21 19.28 3.53 20.01
CA ALA A 21 17.90 3.98 20.22
C ALA A 21 16.88 3.13 19.44
N ILE A 22 17.20 2.71 18.21
CA ILE A 22 16.33 1.80 17.43
C ILE A 22 16.23 0.43 18.12
N LYS A 23 17.35 -0.11 18.60
CA LYS A 23 17.34 -1.39 19.34
C LYS A 23 16.51 -1.29 20.62
N SER A 24 16.68 -0.22 21.39
CA SER A 24 15.86 0.05 22.57
C SER A 24 14.38 0.22 22.23
N LEU A 25 14.08 0.87 21.11
CA LEU A 25 12.71 1.04 20.63
C LEU A 25 12.07 -0.31 20.27
N SER A 26 12.80 -1.20 19.58
CA SER A 26 12.30 -2.55 19.27
C SER A 26 11.97 -3.35 20.53
N VAL A 27 12.83 -3.29 21.55
CA VAL A 27 12.56 -3.93 22.85
C VAL A 27 11.34 -3.31 23.53
N PHE A 28 11.22 -1.99 23.52
CA PHE A 28 10.09 -1.29 24.11
C PHE A 28 8.76 -1.63 23.41
N LEU A 29 8.77 -1.72 22.07
CA LEU A 29 7.56 -2.00 21.27
C LEU A 29 7.11 -3.46 21.32
N SER A 30 7.99 -4.39 21.68
CA SER A 30 7.67 -5.82 21.81
C SER A 30 7.23 -6.25 23.21
N ASP A 31 7.28 -5.33 24.18
CA ASP A 31 6.86 -5.58 25.55
C ASP A 31 5.36 -5.29 25.74
N ASP A 32 4.55 -6.35 25.77
CA ASP A 32 3.09 -6.27 25.94
C ASP A 32 2.64 -5.77 27.31
N SER A 33 3.56 -5.65 28.28
CA SER A 33 3.25 -5.05 29.58
C SER A 33 3.23 -3.52 29.55
N GLN A 34 3.71 -2.90 28.46
CA GLN A 34 3.69 -1.46 28.32
C GLN A 34 2.28 -0.94 28.03
N GLU A 35 1.93 0.17 28.69
CA GLU A 35 0.71 0.92 28.38
C GLU A 35 0.72 1.43 26.93
N PRO A 36 -0.45 1.53 26.27
CA PRO A 36 -0.56 2.12 24.95
C PRO A 36 0.07 3.51 24.87
N ILE A 37 0.87 3.74 23.83
CA ILE A 37 1.55 5.02 23.63
C ILE A 37 0.51 6.11 23.34
N SER A 38 0.49 7.15 24.16
CA SER A 38 -0.39 8.30 23.98
C SER A 38 -0.16 8.98 22.63
N LYS A 39 -1.20 9.60 22.05
CA LYS A 39 -1.08 10.30 20.77
C LYS A 39 0.04 11.37 20.73
N PRO A 40 0.20 12.24 21.76
CA PRO A 40 1.29 13.19 21.79
C PRO A 40 2.69 12.54 21.81
N ASP A 41 2.85 11.42 22.52
CA ASP A 41 4.13 10.72 22.58
C ASP A 41 4.42 9.95 21.31
N MET A 42 3.40 9.38 20.66
CA MET A 42 3.50 8.79 19.32
C MET A 42 3.99 9.82 18.30
N ASN A 43 3.47 11.05 18.35
CA ASN A 43 3.92 12.14 17.48
C ASN A 43 5.39 12.52 17.70
N LYS A 44 5.83 12.60 18.97
CA LYS A 44 7.24 12.86 19.31
C LYS A 44 8.14 11.72 18.83
N LEU A 45 7.72 10.48 19.06
CA LEU A 45 8.44 9.28 18.65
C LEU A 45 8.66 9.26 17.14
N TRP A 46 7.59 9.43 16.36
CA TRP A 46 7.69 9.43 14.90
C TRP A 46 8.48 10.59 14.34
N LYS A 47 8.41 11.77 14.97
CA LYS A 47 9.32 12.87 14.63
C LYS A 47 10.79 12.46 14.82
N GLY A 48 11.10 11.78 15.93
CA GLY A 48 12.44 11.23 16.18
C GLY A 48 12.86 10.19 15.13
N ILE A 49 11.98 9.24 14.78
CA ILE A 49 12.23 8.22 13.76
C ILE A 49 12.45 8.85 12.37
N PHE A 50 11.62 9.82 12.00
CA PHE A 50 11.74 10.52 10.72
C PHE A 50 13.11 11.17 10.57
N TYR A 51 13.55 11.93 11.57
CA TYR A 51 14.88 12.56 11.53
C TYR A 51 16.03 11.56 11.72
N CYS A 52 15.81 10.42 12.37
CA CYS A 52 16.78 9.32 12.36
C CYS A 52 17.08 8.86 10.94
N PHE A 53 16.04 8.66 10.12
CA PHE A 53 16.18 8.27 8.73
C PHE A 53 16.69 9.42 7.85
N TRP A 54 16.31 10.67 8.16
CA TRP A 54 16.84 11.87 7.51
C TRP A 54 18.37 11.93 7.52
N MET A 55 19.00 11.58 8.66
CA MET A 55 20.45 11.58 8.87
C MET A 55 21.17 10.34 8.31
N SER A 56 20.47 9.46 7.58
CA SER A 56 21.08 8.30 6.92
C SER A 56 21.45 8.63 5.48
N ASP A 57 22.75 8.73 5.19
CA ASP A 57 23.23 9.19 3.87
C ASP A 57 23.83 8.07 3.00
N LYS A 58 24.28 6.96 3.60
CA LYS A 58 24.91 5.85 2.84
C LYS A 58 23.84 4.91 2.27
N PRO A 59 23.83 4.59 0.95
CA PRO A 59 22.76 3.80 0.33
C PRO A 59 22.45 2.46 1.02
N LEU A 60 23.47 1.65 1.31
CA LEU A 60 23.27 0.36 2.02
C LEU A 60 22.73 0.55 3.44
N VAL A 61 23.13 1.62 4.12
CA VAL A 61 22.63 1.96 5.46
C VAL A 61 21.18 2.43 5.39
N GLN A 62 20.79 3.17 4.35
CA GLN A 62 19.40 3.57 4.12
C GLN A 62 18.51 2.35 3.90
N GLN A 63 18.95 1.39 3.07
CA GLN A 63 18.18 0.17 2.78
C GLN A 63 17.98 -0.69 4.03
N ALA A 64 19.06 -0.93 4.79
CA ALA A 64 19.00 -1.67 6.04
C ALA A 64 18.09 -0.96 7.05
N LEU A 65 18.30 0.35 7.27
CA LEU A 65 17.51 1.12 8.22
C LEU A 65 16.03 1.20 7.85
N ALA A 66 15.69 1.35 6.57
CA ALA A 66 14.29 1.36 6.14
C ALA A 66 13.60 0.02 6.41
N THR A 67 14.34 -1.08 6.26
CA THR A 67 13.87 -2.42 6.60
C THR A 67 13.70 -2.55 8.12
N ASP A 68 14.72 -2.22 8.90
CA ASP A 68 14.66 -2.25 10.37
C ASP A 68 13.48 -1.44 10.92
N LEU A 69 13.26 -0.23 10.40
CA LEU A 69 12.16 0.63 10.83
C LEU A 69 10.78 0.05 10.49
N ALA A 70 10.62 -0.57 9.32
CA ALA A 70 9.36 -1.21 8.94
C ALA A 70 9.11 -2.49 9.75
N GLU A 71 10.15 -3.28 10.07
CA GLU A 71 10.02 -4.48 10.91
C GLU A 71 9.60 -4.15 12.36
N LEU A 72 9.88 -2.94 12.87
CA LEU A 72 9.36 -2.50 14.18
C LEU A 72 7.83 -2.61 14.27
N LEU A 73 7.11 -2.43 13.15
CA LEU A 73 5.67 -2.61 13.12
C LEU A 73 5.27 -4.05 13.47
N LEU A 74 6.06 -5.01 13.01
CA LEU A 74 5.81 -6.44 13.17
C LEU A 74 6.30 -6.98 14.52
N THR A 75 7.20 -6.26 15.21
CA THR A 75 7.60 -6.62 16.59
C THR A 75 6.52 -6.32 17.63
N ILE A 76 5.53 -5.50 17.31
CA ILE A 76 4.39 -5.21 18.20
C ILE A 76 3.39 -6.36 18.10
N ASN A 77 3.10 -7.07 19.21
CA ASN A 77 2.19 -8.22 19.18
C ASN A 77 0.72 -7.78 19.07
N SER A 78 0.32 -6.77 19.86
CA SER A 78 -1.03 -6.20 19.82
C SER A 78 -1.33 -5.52 18.48
N VAL A 79 -2.29 -6.05 17.73
CA VAL A 79 -2.74 -5.47 16.45
C VAL A 79 -3.22 -4.02 16.61
N PRO A 80 -4.06 -3.65 17.60
CA PRO A 80 -4.43 -2.25 17.84
C PRO A 80 -3.22 -1.32 18.07
N SER A 81 -2.23 -1.76 18.87
CA SER A 81 -1.03 -0.97 19.13
C SER A 81 -0.16 -0.83 17.87
N ALA A 82 -0.05 -1.88 17.06
CA ALA A 82 0.65 -1.85 15.78
C ALA A 82 -0.02 -0.89 14.79
N LEU A 83 -1.36 -0.91 14.71
CA LEU A 83 -2.14 0.02 13.89
C LEU A 83 -1.99 1.47 14.38
N ALA A 84 -1.95 1.71 15.69
CA ALA A 84 -1.68 3.05 16.23
C ALA A 84 -0.27 3.54 15.86
N PHE A 85 0.74 2.65 15.90
CA PHE A 85 2.09 2.94 15.45
C PHE A 85 2.12 3.28 13.94
N LEU A 86 1.47 2.47 13.11
CA LEU A 86 1.31 2.71 11.67
C LEU A 86 0.57 4.02 11.37
N SER A 87 -0.45 4.38 12.15
CA SER A 87 -1.12 5.69 12.03
C SER A 87 -0.15 6.84 12.23
N GLY A 88 0.76 6.73 13.19
CA GLY A 88 1.78 7.75 13.45
C GLY A 88 2.81 7.88 12.32
N PHE A 89 3.13 6.76 11.66
CA PHE A 89 3.96 6.75 10.44
C PHE A 89 3.32 7.58 9.33
N TRP A 90 2.06 7.29 8.98
CA TRP A 90 1.37 8.00 7.89
C TRP A 90 1.19 9.48 8.19
N GLU A 91 0.75 9.84 9.39
CA GLU A 91 0.59 11.24 9.77
C GLU A 91 1.89 12.04 9.74
N THR A 92 3.00 11.42 10.19
CA THR A 92 4.31 12.08 10.13
C THR A 92 4.81 12.16 8.69
N THR A 93 4.65 11.09 7.91
CA THR A 93 5.05 11.07 6.51
C THR A 93 4.33 12.16 5.72
N VAL A 94 3.00 12.26 5.83
CA VAL A 94 2.21 13.29 5.16
C VAL A 94 2.62 14.70 5.61
N ARG A 95 2.78 14.92 6.92
CA ARG A 95 3.17 16.24 7.46
C ARG A 95 4.52 16.72 6.95
N GLU A 96 5.51 15.84 6.87
CA GLU A 96 6.88 16.21 6.52
C GLU A 96 7.18 16.10 5.01
N TRP A 97 6.31 15.46 4.22
CA TRP A 97 6.59 15.07 2.83
C TRP A 97 7.06 16.22 1.94
N SER A 98 6.35 17.35 1.98
CA SER A 98 6.67 18.55 1.20
C SER A 98 7.99 19.21 1.60
N GLY A 99 8.51 18.90 2.80
CA GLY A 99 9.80 19.38 3.29
C GLY A 99 10.99 18.51 2.87
N ILE A 100 10.75 17.36 2.22
CA ILE A 100 11.82 16.47 1.76
C ILE A 100 12.41 17.02 0.46
N ASP A 101 13.71 17.31 0.47
CA ASP A 101 14.41 17.78 -0.71
C ASP A 101 14.69 16.67 -1.72
N ARG A 102 15.01 17.06 -2.95
CA ARG A 102 15.23 16.17 -4.09
C ARG A 102 16.32 15.11 -3.85
N LEU A 103 17.34 15.38 -3.03
CA LEU A 103 18.42 14.43 -2.77
C LEU A 103 18.01 13.32 -1.78
N ARG A 104 16.90 13.52 -1.04
CA ARG A 104 16.42 12.60 -0.01
C ARG A 104 15.15 11.85 -0.41
N ILE A 105 14.43 12.32 -1.42
CA ILE A 105 13.09 11.78 -1.72
C ILE A 105 13.10 10.27 -2.04
N ASP A 106 14.12 9.79 -2.76
CA ASP A 106 14.20 8.37 -3.18
C ASP A 106 14.26 7.40 -1.99
N LYS A 107 15.01 7.76 -0.94
CA LYS A 107 15.06 6.90 0.27
C LYS A 107 13.72 6.90 1.01
N TYR A 108 12.95 7.99 0.96
CA TYR A 108 11.63 8.04 1.57
C TYR A 108 10.58 7.27 0.76
N TYR A 109 10.66 7.27 -0.57
CA TYR A 109 9.85 6.36 -1.40
C TYR A 109 10.13 4.89 -1.05
N MET A 110 11.40 4.53 -0.87
CA MET A 110 11.78 3.19 -0.41
C MET A 110 11.23 2.89 0.99
N LEU A 111 11.31 3.83 1.94
CA LEU A 111 10.76 3.66 3.28
C LEU A 111 9.25 3.40 3.23
N VAL A 112 8.50 4.20 2.46
CA VAL A 112 7.06 3.98 2.23
C VAL A 112 6.80 2.57 1.66
N ARG A 113 7.62 2.12 0.69
CA ARG A 113 7.50 0.76 0.13
C ARG A 113 7.68 -0.33 1.18
N ARG A 114 8.64 -0.17 2.10
CA ARG A 114 8.85 -1.11 3.23
C ARG A 114 7.67 -1.12 4.20
N PHE A 115 7.11 0.05 4.53
CA PHE A 115 5.94 0.13 5.42
C PHE A 115 4.66 -0.43 4.81
N VAL A 116 4.45 -0.27 3.49
CA VAL A 116 3.31 -0.90 2.79
C VAL A 116 3.42 -2.43 2.88
N ASN A 117 4.59 -3.01 2.61
CA ASN A 117 4.81 -4.45 2.77
C ASN A 117 4.60 -4.93 4.21
N ALA A 118 5.17 -4.23 5.20
CA ALA A 118 4.99 -4.56 6.61
C ALA A 118 3.52 -4.45 7.03
N THR A 119 2.74 -3.53 6.46
CA THR A 119 1.30 -3.41 6.70
C THR A 119 0.55 -4.65 6.21
N PHE A 120 0.85 -5.13 5.00
CA PHE A 120 0.23 -6.36 4.51
C PHE A 120 0.62 -7.59 5.33
N ARG A 121 1.88 -7.70 5.77
CA ARG A 121 2.31 -8.78 6.67
C ARG A 121 1.60 -8.71 8.02
N LEU A 122 1.40 -7.51 8.58
CA LEU A 122 0.63 -7.30 9.80
C LEU A 122 -0.83 -7.76 9.63
N LEU A 123 -1.49 -7.34 8.55
CA LEU A 123 -2.87 -7.71 8.25
C LEU A 123 -3.00 -9.22 7.98
N GLY A 124 -2.08 -9.82 7.23
CA GLY A 124 -2.02 -11.26 7.00
C GLY A 124 -1.81 -12.05 8.29
N ARG A 125 -0.96 -11.58 9.21
CA ARG A 125 -0.82 -12.14 10.57
C ARG A 125 -2.12 -12.05 11.36
N ALA A 126 -2.84 -10.94 11.21
CA ALA A 126 -4.18 -10.75 11.76
C ALA A 126 -5.28 -11.46 10.95
N LYS A 127 -4.91 -12.37 10.03
CA LYS A 127 -5.82 -13.16 9.19
C LYS A 127 -6.80 -12.30 8.38
N TRP A 128 -6.34 -11.11 7.98
CA TRP A 128 -7.14 -10.11 7.29
C TRP A 128 -8.43 -9.75 8.03
N ASP A 129 -8.35 -9.65 9.37
CA ASP A 129 -9.46 -9.20 10.20
C ASP A 129 -10.08 -7.92 9.65
N LYS A 130 -11.40 -7.94 9.48
CA LYS A 130 -12.12 -6.87 8.79
C LYS A 130 -11.96 -5.54 9.51
N SER A 131 -12.02 -5.53 10.84
CA SER A 131 -11.84 -4.31 11.62
C SER A 131 -10.43 -3.74 11.46
N ALA A 132 -9.40 -4.59 11.44
CA ALA A 132 -8.02 -4.15 11.21
C ALA A 132 -7.83 -3.57 9.79
N CYS A 133 -8.40 -4.22 8.77
CA CYS A 133 -8.41 -3.72 7.40
C CYS A 133 -9.14 -2.37 7.28
N ASP A 134 -10.30 -2.23 7.92
CA ASP A 134 -11.09 -1.00 7.88
C ASP A 134 -10.38 0.17 8.57
N ILE A 135 -9.69 -0.08 9.70
CA ILE A 135 -8.83 0.92 10.35
C ILE A 135 -7.68 1.33 9.41
N CYS A 136 -7.03 0.37 8.75
CA CYS A 136 -6.00 0.68 7.74
C CYS A 136 -6.54 1.54 6.60
N ASN A 137 -7.72 1.21 6.08
CA ASN A 137 -8.34 1.94 4.99
C ASN A 137 -8.69 3.37 5.42
N ASP A 138 -9.31 3.54 6.58
CA ASP A 138 -9.61 4.85 7.16
C ASP A 138 -8.33 5.70 7.34
N MET A 139 -7.25 5.12 7.88
CA MET A 139 -5.98 5.82 8.02
C MET A 139 -5.42 6.34 6.69
N LEU A 140 -5.67 5.64 5.58
CA LEU A 140 -5.19 6.06 4.26
C LEU A 140 -6.06 7.15 3.64
N THR A 141 -7.37 7.14 3.87
CA THR A 141 -8.33 8.04 3.19
C THR A 141 -8.80 9.24 4.00
N ARG A 142 -8.74 9.17 5.34
CA ARG A 142 -9.19 10.26 6.22
C ARG A 142 -8.35 11.52 6.02
N GLN A 143 -8.81 12.65 6.56
CA GLN A 143 -8.04 13.89 6.53
C GLN A 143 -6.64 13.70 7.13
N GLY A 144 -5.61 14.15 6.41
CA GLY A 144 -4.20 13.89 6.73
C GLY A 144 -3.67 12.51 6.35
N GLY A 145 -4.48 11.64 5.73
CA GLY A 145 -4.07 10.38 5.15
C GLY A 145 -3.47 10.54 3.74
N PRO A 146 -2.53 9.69 3.31
CA PRO A 146 -1.80 9.82 2.03
C PRO A 146 -2.66 9.67 0.77
N LEU A 147 -3.88 9.13 0.88
CA LEU A 147 -4.83 8.94 -0.21
C LEU A 147 -6.10 9.80 -0.04
N CYS A 148 -6.07 10.81 0.84
CA CYS A 148 -7.21 11.69 1.04
C CYS A 148 -7.49 12.54 -0.22
N PRO A 149 -8.66 12.42 -0.86
CA PRO A 149 -8.95 13.13 -2.12
C PRO A 149 -9.18 14.63 -1.95
N THR A 150 -9.54 15.08 -0.74
CA THR A 150 -9.98 16.44 -0.45
C THR A 150 -8.96 17.27 0.34
N ASP A 151 -7.94 16.65 0.92
CA ASP A 151 -6.93 17.35 1.70
C ASP A 151 -5.79 17.85 0.81
N ILE A 152 -5.85 19.13 0.44
CA ILE A 152 -4.85 19.79 -0.43
C ILE A 152 -3.42 19.79 0.14
N ARG A 153 -3.25 19.50 1.43
CA ARG A 153 -1.94 19.44 2.08
C ARG A 153 -1.24 18.12 1.78
N VAL A 154 -1.98 17.10 1.36
CA VAL A 154 -1.44 15.77 1.01
C VAL A 154 -0.83 15.86 -0.40
N PRO A 155 0.49 15.68 -0.54
CA PRO A 155 1.12 15.78 -1.85
C PRO A 155 0.70 14.61 -2.75
N THR A 156 0.31 14.90 -3.98
CA THR A 156 -0.16 13.87 -4.94
C THR A 156 0.91 12.82 -5.26
N SER A 157 2.19 13.14 -5.09
CA SER A 157 3.29 12.20 -5.27
C SER A 157 3.24 11.01 -4.31
N LEU A 158 2.66 11.16 -3.11
CA LEU A 158 2.41 10.02 -2.22
C LEU A 158 1.36 9.08 -2.82
N ALA A 159 0.24 9.61 -3.29
CA ALA A 159 -0.80 8.81 -3.91
C ALA A 159 -0.33 8.11 -5.18
N TYR A 160 0.53 8.76 -5.98
CA TYR A 160 1.12 8.16 -7.18
C TYR A 160 2.02 7.01 -6.79
N HIS A 161 2.96 7.24 -5.89
CA HIS A 161 3.86 6.18 -5.43
C HIS A 161 3.09 5.01 -4.82
N LEU A 162 2.08 5.27 -3.99
CA LEU A 162 1.23 4.20 -3.45
C LEU A 162 0.54 3.41 -4.56
N SER A 163 0.02 4.07 -5.60
CA SER A 163 -0.58 3.40 -6.76
C SER A 163 0.43 2.49 -7.47
N ASP A 164 1.69 2.93 -7.58
CA ASP A 164 2.76 2.20 -8.25
C ASP A 164 3.20 0.94 -7.51
N ILE A 165 3.10 0.92 -6.18
CA ILE A 165 3.73 -0.11 -5.35
C ILE A 165 2.73 -1.05 -4.65
N PHE A 166 1.45 -0.68 -4.58
CA PHE A 166 0.52 -1.37 -3.68
C PHE A 166 0.34 -2.85 -4.05
N VAL A 167 0.10 -3.14 -5.33
CA VAL A 167 -0.10 -4.51 -5.80
C VAL A 167 1.21 -5.31 -5.77
N ASP A 168 2.34 -4.69 -6.11
CA ASP A 168 3.68 -5.30 -5.99
C ASP A 168 3.95 -5.81 -4.56
N GLU A 169 3.70 -4.97 -3.56
CA GLU A 169 4.00 -5.31 -2.17
C GLU A 169 2.99 -6.30 -1.58
N LEU A 170 1.74 -6.29 -2.07
CA LEU A 170 0.75 -7.31 -1.75
C LEU A 170 1.17 -8.67 -2.34
N GLU A 171 1.53 -8.72 -3.63
CA GLU A 171 2.04 -9.92 -4.30
C GLU A 171 3.23 -10.51 -3.53
N LYS A 172 4.22 -9.69 -3.17
CA LYS A 172 5.38 -10.16 -2.39
C LYS A 172 4.98 -10.76 -1.04
N THR A 173 3.98 -10.17 -0.39
CA THR A 173 3.47 -10.68 0.89
C THR A 173 2.79 -12.03 0.69
N MET A 174 1.98 -12.17 -0.37
CA MET A 174 1.32 -13.43 -0.71
C MET A 174 2.29 -14.52 -1.14
N ALA A 175 3.34 -14.16 -1.89
CA ALA A 175 4.37 -15.09 -2.36
C ALA A 175 5.26 -15.64 -1.22
N THR A 176 5.33 -14.91 -0.10
CA THR A 176 6.09 -15.31 1.09
C THR A 176 5.17 -15.74 2.26
N ALA A 177 3.88 -15.85 2.00
CA ALA A 177 2.90 -16.20 3.01
C ALA A 177 3.08 -17.64 3.49
N SER A 178 2.88 -17.87 4.78
CA SER A 178 2.74 -19.22 5.33
C SER A 178 1.44 -19.85 4.81
N GLU A 179 1.40 -21.18 4.69
CA GLU A 179 0.20 -21.95 4.34
C GLU A 179 -1.04 -21.62 5.19
N HIS A 180 -0.84 -21.05 6.39
CA HIS A 180 -1.93 -20.66 7.29
C HIS A 180 -2.48 -19.25 7.04
N MET A 181 -1.90 -18.46 6.14
CA MET A 181 -2.43 -17.14 5.79
C MET A 181 -3.66 -17.32 4.89
N PRO A 182 -4.84 -16.81 5.29
CA PRO A 182 -6.03 -16.87 4.44
C PRO A 182 -5.85 -16.04 3.15
N PRO A 183 -6.72 -16.24 2.15
CA PRO A 183 -6.66 -15.48 0.90
C PRO A 183 -6.85 -13.98 1.13
N ALA A 184 -6.17 -13.17 0.33
CA ALA A 184 -6.23 -11.71 0.44
C ALA A 184 -7.61 -11.17 -0.04
N PRO A 185 -8.32 -10.36 0.77
CA PRO A 185 -9.62 -9.79 0.39
C PRO A 185 -9.45 -8.54 -0.47
N LEU A 186 -9.33 -8.71 -1.80
CA LEU A 186 -8.92 -7.64 -2.72
C LEU A 186 -9.84 -6.42 -2.70
N SER A 187 -11.15 -6.60 -2.68
CA SER A 187 -12.10 -5.48 -2.65
C SER A 187 -11.92 -4.62 -1.40
N THR A 188 -11.67 -5.28 -0.26
CA THR A 188 -11.44 -4.59 1.01
C THR A 188 -10.10 -3.85 0.99
N LEU A 189 -9.02 -4.48 0.52
CA LEU A 189 -7.69 -3.85 0.48
C LEU A 189 -7.61 -2.70 -0.55
N LEU A 190 -8.37 -2.77 -1.64
CA LEU A 190 -8.39 -1.74 -2.70
C LEU A 190 -9.33 -0.58 -2.41
N ALA A 191 -10.15 -0.66 -1.34
CA ALA A 191 -11.12 0.37 -0.99
C ALA A 191 -10.53 1.81 -0.98
N PRO A 192 -9.33 2.07 -0.43
CA PRO A 192 -8.74 3.42 -0.46
C PRO A 192 -8.51 3.97 -1.88
N PHE A 193 -8.16 3.10 -2.83
CA PHE A 193 -7.95 3.50 -4.23
C PHE A 193 -9.27 3.70 -4.97
N PHE A 194 -10.31 2.95 -4.63
CA PHE A 194 -11.64 3.23 -5.16
C PHE A 194 -12.16 4.59 -4.71
N VAL A 195 -12.03 4.91 -3.41
CA VAL A 195 -12.40 6.23 -2.86
C VAL A 195 -11.62 7.34 -3.57
N LEU A 196 -10.30 7.19 -3.68
CA LEU A 196 -9.46 8.20 -4.35
C LEU A 196 -9.82 8.32 -5.83
N ALA A 197 -10.05 7.22 -6.55
CA ALA A 197 -10.45 7.26 -7.96
C ALA A 197 -11.79 7.98 -8.15
N ALA A 198 -12.77 7.69 -7.30
CA ALA A 198 -14.10 8.30 -7.34
C ALA A 198 -14.07 9.82 -7.07
N GLN A 199 -13.24 10.24 -6.11
CA GLN A 199 -13.31 11.59 -5.54
C GLN A 199 -12.13 12.50 -5.90
N THR A 200 -11.10 12.01 -6.60
CA THR A 200 -9.93 12.84 -6.93
C THR A 200 -10.30 14.05 -7.81
N PRO A 201 -9.80 15.26 -7.49
CA PRO A 201 -10.07 16.44 -8.30
C PRO A 201 -9.27 16.50 -9.60
N THR A 202 -8.22 15.68 -9.75
CA THR A 202 -7.32 15.78 -10.91
C THR A 202 -7.41 14.58 -11.84
N SER A 203 -7.38 14.88 -13.14
CA SER A 203 -7.40 13.85 -14.18
C SER A 203 -6.15 12.98 -14.15
N VAL A 204 -5.01 13.56 -13.74
CA VAL A 204 -3.71 12.90 -13.67
C VAL A 204 -3.69 11.83 -12.57
N THR A 205 -4.19 12.15 -11.37
CA THR A 205 -4.30 11.17 -10.28
C THR A 205 -5.12 9.97 -10.69
N TYR A 206 -6.30 10.18 -11.30
CA TYR A 206 -7.11 9.07 -11.79
C TYR A 206 -6.34 8.21 -12.80
N LYS A 207 -5.69 8.84 -13.79
CA LYS A 207 -4.95 8.12 -14.83
C LYS A 207 -3.84 7.27 -14.23
N ARG A 208 -3.14 7.75 -13.20
CA ARG A 208 -2.10 7.00 -12.50
C ARG A 208 -2.67 5.77 -11.78
N ILE A 209 -3.75 5.92 -11.02
CA ILE A 209 -4.41 4.77 -10.35
C ILE A 209 -4.87 3.75 -11.39
N GLN A 210 -5.46 4.22 -12.49
CA GLN A 210 -5.89 3.36 -13.58
C GLN A 210 -4.72 2.59 -14.22
N SER A 211 -3.63 3.28 -14.59
CA SER A 211 -2.52 2.68 -15.34
C SER A 211 -1.60 1.80 -14.51
N GLU A 212 -1.40 2.11 -13.24
CA GLU A 212 -0.43 1.43 -12.38
C GLU A 212 -1.07 0.40 -11.45
N LEU A 213 -2.36 0.53 -11.15
CA LEU A 213 -3.04 -0.32 -10.17
C LEU A 213 -4.22 -1.08 -10.77
N PHE A 214 -5.24 -0.41 -11.31
CA PHE A 214 -6.43 -1.13 -11.80
C PHE A 214 -6.15 -1.98 -13.04
N ILE A 215 -5.55 -1.41 -14.10
CA ILE A 215 -5.30 -2.15 -15.34
C ILE A 215 -4.37 -3.36 -15.12
N PRO A 216 -3.20 -3.22 -14.47
CA PRO A 216 -2.31 -4.36 -14.26
C PRO A 216 -2.96 -5.47 -13.43
N LEU A 217 -3.69 -5.11 -12.36
CA LEU A 217 -4.37 -6.09 -11.53
C LEU A 217 -5.51 -6.80 -12.28
N LEU A 218 -6.34 -6.05 -13.01
CA LEU A 218 -7.43 -6.63 -13.78
C LEU A 218 -6.91 -7.55 -14.88
N SER A 219 -5.83 -7.15 -15.56
CA SER A 219 -5.14 -7.97 -16.57
C SER A 219 -4.59 -9.27 -15.99
N ALA A 220 -3.95 -9.20 -14.81
CA ALA A 220 -3.45 -10.39 -14.09
C ALA A 220 -4.56 -11.39 -13.74
N LEU A 221 -5.77 -10.89 -13.47
CA LEU A 221 -6.94 -11.69 -13.12
C LEU A 221 -7.70 -12.22 -14.35
N SER A 222 -7.32 -11.84 -15.57
CA SER A 222 -7.91 -12.37 -16.80
C SER A 222 -7.53 -13.85 -17.03
N SER A 223 -8.25 -14.52 -17.91
CA SER A 223 -7.90 -15.90 -18.32
C SER A 223 -6.48 -15.94 -18.91
N PRO A 224 -5.73 -17.04 -18.71
CA PRO A 224 -4.46 -17.22 -19.41
C PRO A 224 -4.74 -17.22 -20.91
N GLN A 225 -4.19 -16.24 -21.63
CA GLN A 225 -4.25 -16.21 -23.09
C GLN A 225 -3.62 -17.50 -23.64
N SER A 226 -4.33 -18.19 -24.53
CA SER A 226 -3.62 -18.98 -25.54
C SER A 226 -2.83 -17.98 -26.39
N PRO A 227 -1.57 -18.25 -26.78
CA PRO A 227 -0.74 -17.27 -27.48
C PRO A 227 -1.43 -16.85 -28.79
N ALA A 228 -2.01 -15.64 -28.79
CA ALA A 228 -2.60 -15.03 -29.95
C ALA A 228 -1.47 -14.56 -30.89
N HIS A 229 -1.66 -14.82 -32.18
CA HIS A 229 -0.75 -14.49 -33.27
C HIS A 229 -0.23 -13.04 -33.21
N GLU A 230 1.09 -12.90 -33.38
CA GLU A 230 1.81 -11.63 -33.49
C GLU A 230 1.28 -10.79 -34.67
N ASP A 231 0.58 -9.69 -34.42
CA ASP A 231 0.35 -8.66 -35.45
C ASP A 231 0.08 -7.25 -34.87
N GLN A 232 0.84 -6.84 -33.85
CA GLN A 232 0.93 -5.41 -33.48
C GLN A 232 2.37 -4.97 -33.16
N PRO A 233 2.80 -3.79 -33.65
CA PRO A 233 4.17 -3.32 -33.46
C PRO A 233 4.39 -2.87 -32.00
N PRO A 234 5.53 -3.23 -31.39
CA PRO A 234 5.76 -2.99 -29.97
C PRO A 234 5.99 -1.50 -29.69
N GLN A 235 5.16 -0.91 -28.82
CA GLN A 235 5.50 0.36 -28.17
C GLN A 235 6.73 0.14 -27.29
N LYS A 236 7.76 0.99 -27.45
CA LYS A 236 9.03 0.93 -26.71
C LYS A 236 8.80 1.07 -25.20
N ARG A 237 8.59 -0.06 -24.53
CA ARG A 237 8.97 -0.28 -23.12
C ARG A 237 10.28 -1.06 -23.12
N MET A 238 11.11 -0.86 -22.10
CA MET A 238 12.32 -1.65 -21.86
C MET A 238 11.97 -3.14 -22.01
N ARG A 239 12.64 -3.84 -22.93
CA ARG A 239 12.41 -5.27 -23.21
C ARG A 239 12.78 -6.09 -21.97
N LEU A 240 11.77 -6.51 -21.21
CA LEU A 240 11.84 -7.64 -20.30
C LEU A 240 11.36 -8.90 -21.04
N ASP A 241 11.88 -10.04 -20.60
CA ASP A 241 11.66 -11.39 -21.15
C ASP A 241 10.17 -11.70 -21.41
N PRO A 242 9.77 -12.24 -22.58
CA PRO A 242 8.37 -12.56 -22.90
C PRO A 242 7.71 -13.53 -21.91
N ASP A 243 8.47 -14.45 -21.30
CA ASP A 243 7.96 -15.38 -20.28
C ASP A 243 7.58 -14.69 -18.95
N LEU A 244 8.13 -13.50 -18.67
CA LEU A 244 7.73 -12.71 -17.49
C LEU A 244 6.40 -11.98 -17.68
N GLN A 245 5.87 -11.89 -18.91
CA GLN A 245 4.56 -11.30 -19.16
C GLN A 245 3.41 -12.27 -18.81
N GLN A 246 3.68 -13.56 -18.63
CA GLN A 246 2.64 -14.60 -18.58
C GLN A 246 1.89 -14.75 -17.25
N GLN A 247 2.26 -14.04 -16.18
CA GLN A 247 1.37 -13.80 -15.02
C GLN A 247 2.03 -12.74 -14.13
N GLN A 248 1.69 -11.47 -14.37
CA GLN A 248 2.01 -10.42 -13.41
C GLN A 248 1.18 -10.74 -12.15
N TYR A 249 1.80 -11.11 -11.02
CA TYR A 249 1.16 -11.45 -9.73
C TYR A 249 0.60 -12.89 -9.54
N PRO A 250 1.39 -13.96 -9.73
CA PRO A 250 0.92 -15.34 -9.60
C PRO A 250 0.44 -15.73 -8.19
N ALA A 251 1.07 -15.21 -7.13
CA ALA A 251 0.65 -15.53 -5.76
C ALA A 251 -0.69 -14.89 -5.42
N LEU A 252 -0.93 -13.68 -5.90
CA LEU A 252 -2.21 -12.99 -5.72
C LEU A 252 -3.34 -13.68 -6.49
N VAL A 253 -3.10 -14.05 -7.75
CA VAL A 253 -4.11 -14.73 -8.58
C VAL A 253 -4.52 -16.08 -7.97
N SER A 254 -3.57 -16.79 -7.35
CA SER A 254 -3.83 -18.10 -6.73
C SER A 254 -4.39 -18.02 -5.31
N ASN A 255 -4.10 -16.95 -4.56
CA ASN A 255 -4.44 -16.82 -3.14
C ASN A 255 -5.20 -15.53 -2.78
N ALA A 256 -6.23 -15.20 -3.57
CA ALA A 256 -7.10 -14.06 -3.32
C ALA A 256 -8.58 -14.45 -3.22
N CYS A 257 -9.33 -13.63 -2.47
CA CYS A 257 -10.78 -13.64 -2.42
C CYS A 257 -11.32 -12.22 -2.66
N PHE A 258 -12.64 -12.06 -2.71
CA PHE A 258 -13.23 -10.75 -2.97
C PHE A 258 -13.22 -9.87 -1.71
N ASP A 259 -13.82 -10.34 -0.62
CA ASP A 259 -14.04 -9.56 0.60
C ASP A 259 -13.87 -10.37 1.89
N ASN A 260 -14.39 -11.60 1.96
CA ASN A 260 -14.35 -12.45 3.15
C ASN A 260 -13.30 -13.57 3.00
N PRO A 261 -12.17 -13.52 3.71
CA PRO A 261 -11.14 -14.57 3.66
C PRO A 261 -11.64 -15.96 4.07
N SER A 262 -12.70 -16.03 4.88
CA SER A 262 -13.27 -17.29 5.37
C SER A 262 -13.99 -18.09 4.27
N GLU A 263 -14.33 -17.46 3.15
CA GLU A 263 -14.97 -18.10 1.99
C GLU A 263 -13.97 -18.80 1.06
N GLY A 264 -12.67 -18.69 1.34
CA GLY A 264 -11.62 -19.30 0.55
C GLY A 264 -11.30 -18.54 -0.74
N THR A 265 -10.43 -19.15 -1.56
CA THR A 265 -9.95 -18.54 -2.80
C THR A 265 -11.02 -18.54 -3.89
N ILE A 266 -10.98 -17.54 -4.76
CA ILE A 266 -11.88 -17.42 -5.90
C ILE A 266 -11.04 -17.34 -7.18
N LYS A 267 -11.50 -17.99 -8.26
CA LYS A 267 -10.82 -17.93 -9.57
C LYS A 267 -10.61 -16.48 -10.02
N GLY A 268 -9.43 -16.17 -10.57
CA GLY A 268 -9.08 -14.83 -11.06
C GLY A 268 -10.15 -14.17 -11.91
N VAL A 269 -10.68 -14.88 -12.91
CA VAL A 269 -11.74 -14.37 -13.82
C VAL A 269 -13.00 -13.93 -13.06
N VAL A 270 -13.36 -14.66 -11.99
CA VAL A 270 -14.52 -14.31 -11.15
C VAL A 270 -14.20 -13.11 -10.27
N LEU A 271 -12.97 -13.02 -9.72
CA LEU A 271 -12.51 -11.84 -8.99
C LEU A 271 -12.48 -10.59 -9.88
N ARG A 272 -11.97 -10.69 -11.11
CA ARG A 272 -11.99 -9.63 -12.12
C ARG A 272 -13.41 -9.10 -12.32
N LYS A 273 -14.37 -9.98 -12.62
CA LYS A 273 -15.79 -9.61 -12.80
C LYS A 273 -16.39 -8.92 -11.56
N LYS A 274 -16.10 -9.43 -10.35
CA LYS A 274 -16.57 -8.81 -9.10
C LYS A 274 -15.93 -7.42 -8.84
N LEU A 275 -14.64 -7.26 -9.10
CA LEU A 275 -13.94 -5.97 -8.95
C LEU A 275 -14.43 -4.93 -9.97
N LEU A 276 -14.64 -5.32 -11.22
CA LEU A 276 -15.26 -4.47 -12.25
C LEU A 276 -16.66 -4.03 -11.84
N ARG A 277 -17.47 -4.96 -11.31
CA ARG A 277 -18.79 -4.61 -10.77
C ARG A 277 -18.69 -3.60 -9.63
N ARG A 278 -17.73 -3.78 -8.72
CA ARG A 278 -17.50 -2.82 -7.61
C ARG A 278 -17.11 -1.44 -8.12
N LEU A 279 -16.24 -1.34 -9.14
CA LEU A 279 -15.90 -0.08 -9.79
C LEU A 279 -17.14 0.60 -10.41
N PHE A 280 -18.00 -0.18 -11.08
CA PHE A 280 -19.25 0.32 -11.64
C PHE A 280 -20.20 0.86 -10.57
N GLU A 281 -20.38 0.11 -9.47
CA GLU A 281 -21.22 0.54 -8.34
C GLU A 281 -20.74 1.86 -7.76
N ILE A 282 -19.44 1.97 -7.45
CA ILE A 282 -18.85 3.21 -6.91
C ILE A 282 -19.02 4.36 -7.90
N ALA A 283 -18.82 4.12 -9.20
CA ALA A 283 -19.05 5.15 -10.22
C ALA A 283 -20.48 5.69 -10.22
N SER A 284 -21.47 4.85 -9.85
CA SER A 284 -22.87 5.22 -9.77
C SER A 284 -23.26 5.99 -8.50
N GLU A 285 -22.39 6.01 -7.49
CA GLU A 285 -22.63 6.69 -6.22
C GLU A 285 -22.68 8.24 -6.40
N PRO A 286 -23.50 8.95 -5.59
CA PRO A 286 -23.72 10.39 -5.72
C PRO A 286 -22.49 11.24 -5.35
N ASP A 287 -21.59 10.70 -4.52
CA ASP A 287 -20.35 11.36 -4.10
C ASP A 287 -19.20 11.21 -5.12
N THR A 288 -19.35 10.34 -6.13
CA THR A 288 -18.41 10.24 -7.24
C THR A 288 -18.44 11.48 -8.11
N ARG A 289 -17.26 12.03 -8.43
CA ARG A 289 -17.14 13.20 -9.31
C ARG A 289 -17.49 12.84 -10.76
N ASP A 290 -18.20 13.72 -11.47
CA ASP A 290 -18.58 13.49 -12.88
C ASP A 290 -17.41 13.17 -13.82
N SER A 291 -16.25 13.78 -13.59
CA SER A 291 -15.02 13.49 -14.34
C SER A 291 -14.48 12.10 -14.08
N SER A 292 -14.59 11.61 -12.84
CA SER A 292 -14.16 10.27 -12.44
C SER A 292 -15.17 9.22 -12.89
N ARG A 293 -16.47 9.46 -12.70
CA ARG A 293 -17.57 8.60 -13.15
C ARG A 293 -17.42 8.19 -14.61
N ARG A 294 -17.23 9.17 -15.50
CA ARG A 294 -17.04 8.91 -16.95
C ARG A 294 -15.87 7.96 -17.23
N LYS A 295 -14.76 8.10 -16.50
CA LYS A 295 -13.58 7.26 -16.70
C LYS A 295 -13.72 5.87 -16.07
N MET A 296 -14.44 5.76 -14.95
CA MET A 296 -14.71 4.47 -14.31
C MET A 296 -15.66 3.63 -15.18
N TYR A 297 -16.69 4.26 -15.75
CA TYR A 297 -17.54 3.59 -16.74
C TYR A 297 -16.80 3.24 -18.03
N ALA A 298 -15.89 4.08 -18.50
CA ALA A 298 -15.04 3.74 -19.64
C ALA A 298 -14.17 2.51 -19.33
N LEU A 299 -13.47 2.50 -18.20
CA LEU A 299 -12.66 1.34 -17.76
C LEU A 299 -13.51 0.06 -17.64
N PHE A 300 -14.70 0.17 -17.06
CA PHE A 300 -15.62 -0.97 -16.94
C PHE A 300 -16.00 -1.51 -18.32
N LYS A 301 -16.44 -0.63 -19.23
CA LYS A 301 -16.87 -1.00 -20.58
C LYS A 301 -15.72 -1.63 -21.38
N ASP A 302 -14.57 -0.98 -21.42
CA ASP A 302 -13.39 -1.46 -22.15
C ASP A 302 -12.99 -2.86 -21.65
N SER A 303 -12.99 -3.07 -20.32
CA SER A 303 -12.64 -4.37 -19.72
C SER A 303 -13.68 -5.47 -20.01
N THR A 304 -14.96 -5.13 -20.15
CA THR A 304 -16.01 -6.11 -20.48
C THR A 304 -16.08 -6.43 -21.97
N ASP A 305 -15.76 -5.46 -22.83
CA ASP A 305 -15.70 -5.66 -24.27
C ASP A 305 -14.50 -6.57 -24.62
N ASP A 306 -13.36 -6.41 -23.94
CA ASP A 306 -12.21 -7.32 -24.04
C ASP A 306 -12.59 -8.77 -23.66
N ASP A 307 -13.30 -8.96 -22.54
CA ASP A 307 -13.74 -10.29 -22.10
C ASP A 307 -14.71 -10.97 -23.10
N ALA A 308 -15.52 -10.19 -23.85
CA ALA A 308 -16.46 -10.70 -24.84
C ALA A 308 -15.79 -11.06 -26.18
N GLY A 309 -14.67 -10.41 -26.52
CA GLY A 309 -13.87 -10.73 -27.70
C GLY A 309 -13.08 -12.04 -27.57
N ASP A 310 -12.74 -12.44 -26.33
CA ASP A 310 -11.99 -13.66 -26.02
C ASP A 310 -12.86 -14.94 -25.94
N GLU A 311 -14.20 -14.82 -25.90
CA GLU A 311 -15.14 -15.96 -25.85
C GLU A 311 -15.65 -16.40 -27.25
N GLY A 312 -15.21 -15.76 -28.34
CA GLY A 312 -15.62 -16.03 -29.73
C GLY A 312 -14.56 -16.73 -30.57
#